data_AF-A0A814QLE9-F1
#
_entry.id   AF-A0A814QLE9-F1
#
_cell.length_a   1.000
_cell.length_b   1.000
_cell.length_c   1.000
_cell.angle_alpha   90.00
_cell.angle_beta   90.00
_cell.angle_gamma   90.00
#
_symmetry.space_group_name_H-M   'P 1'
#
loop_
_entity.id
_entity.type
_entity.pdbx_description
1 polymer ?
#
loop_
_entity_poly.entity_id
_entity_poly.type
_entity_poly.pdbx_seq_one_letter_code
_entity_poly.pdbx_strand_id
1 'polypeptide(L)'
;MGGLTNLWDGLRTGLEVLSKEQRSIGSISALFLLTDGCPNIEPRGGHLKSLRKLKTEIKFTCTVNTFGFGYNLDSKLLEDISILGNCGSYAFIPDGSFVGTIFVNAISTLLTTAANNVQLFVHNQHLQSTIYTRWYSMNSSIQGTCFHLGSITYGQTKDLLIPISFRIIRKYQFTLTYTNVKNIQKSVTFDLTNNIQQADLDVIIRHKLRLEFVHHVRIALEKMCETKIRLRNKNEQHKAAMNQIQTLEKNMKKYADGKDEFIKDLLKDLTGQVQQAIEKEEWFHKWGKHFLPSLTRAHLLQFCNNFKDPGVQHYGKGTLFTQVRDEMDEIFCSLPAPKRSQTGATINMAVFHDADGGCFYEHCTVRLMNGTTKLVKDVKPGDQMAPHGGMVIFVVKTMCQNQKAKMVIVENDLIITAWHPIRHLGQWIMPCSLVSSPNEISCEAVYNFVLDQGHTVLVNNVECVTLGHGLKEDVVRHSYYGSEKVINDLQRLDLEQNNGGFIEINGKMLVRNRKTGLVTGLQSQKIMIQ
;
A
#
# COMPACT_ATOMS: atom_id res chain seq x y z
N MET A 1 22.63 -18.41 12.18
CA MET A 1 21.90 -18.59 13.46
C MET A 1 20.77 -17.57 13.49
N GLY A 2 19.51 -18.01 13.43
CA GLY A 2 18.37 -17.07 13.51
C GLY A 2 18.26 -16.51 14.93
N GLY A 3 18.18 -15.18 15.07
CA GLY A 3 18.03 -14.51 16.36
C GLY A 3 16.66 -14.81 17.00
N LEU A 4 16.59 -14.70 18.33
CA LEU A 4 15.33 -14.72 19.06
C LEU A 4 14.62 -13.35 18.92
N THR A 5 13.31 -13.33 18.78
CA THR A 5 12.48 -12.12 18.70
C THR A 5 11.65 -11.98 19.98
N ASN A 6 12.12 -11.14 20.90
CA ASN A 6 11.40 -10.81 22.13
C ASN A 6 10.55 -9.54 21.95
N LEU A 7 9.43 -9.68 21.25
CA LEU A 7 8.52 -8.57 20.94
C LEU A 7 8.00 -7.87 22.22
N TRP A 8 7.73 -8.65 23.27
CA TRP A 8 7.21 -8.12 24.53
C TRP A 8 8.19 -7.17 25.21
N ASP A 9 9.47 -7.50 25.27
CA ASP A 9 10.44 -6.67 25.98
C ASP A 9 10.65 -5.32 25.30
N GLY A 10 10.69 -5.30 23.97
CA GLY A 10 10.72 -4.06 23.18
C GLY A 10 9.46 -3.20 23.40
N LEU A 11 8.27 -3.83 23.35
CA LEU A 11 7.00 -3.17 23.61
C LEU A 11 6.94 -2.56 25.03
N ARG A 12 7.26 -3.35 26.05
CA ARG A 12 7.25 -2.90 27.45
C ARG A 12 8.22 -1.74 27.65
N THR A 13 9.47 -1.90 27.19
CA THR A 13 10.52 -0.89 27.38
C THR A 13 10.13 0.43 26.72
N GLY A 14 9.65 0.41 25.48
CA GLY A 14 9.20 1.63 24.78
C GLY A 14 8.06 2.34 25.50
N LEU A 15 7.08 1.59 26.02
CA LEU A 15 5.97 2.17 26.79
C LEU A 15 6.42 2.73 28.15
N GLU A 16 7.40 2.09 28.81
CA GLU A 16 7.97 2.60 30.05
C GLU A 16 8.74 3.90 29.84
N VAL A 17 9.54 4.01 28.76
CA VAL A 17 10.23 5.25 28.40
C VAL A 17 9.22 6.38 28.16
N LEU A 18 8.20 6.13 27.34
CA LEU A 18 7.16 7.12 27.03
C LEU A 18 6.27 7.51 28.22
N SER A 19 6.24 6.70 29.28
CA SER A 19 5.49 7.00 30.50
C SER A 19 6.31 7.73 31.57
N LYS A 20 7.64 7.53 31.60
CA LYS A 20 8.54 8.12 32.61
C LYS A 20 9.12 9.48 32.20
N GLU A 21 9.30 9.75 30.91
CA GLU A 21 9.94 11.00 30.47
C GLU A 21 8.99 12.22 30.55
N GLN A 22 9.51 13.32 31.13
CA GLN A 22 8.85 14.63 31.08
C GLN A 22 8.82 15.12 29.64
N ARG A 23 7.63 15.07 29.06
CA ARG A 23 7.37 15.51 27.70
C ARG A 23 7.12 17.01 27.64
N SER A 24 7.64 17.66 26.61
CA SER A 24 7.33 19.06 26.31
C SER A 24 5.82 19.26 26.21
N ILE A 25 5.31 20.34 26.80
CA ILE A 25 3.89 20.70 26.68
C ILE A 25 3.56 20.84 25.19
N GLY A 26 2.55 20.12 24.71
CA GLY A 26 2.18 20.13 23.29
C GLY A 26 2.68 18.92 22.48
N SER A 27 3.51 18.04 23.04
CA SER A 27 4.05 16.90 22.30
C SER A 27 3.06 15.74 22.18
N ILE A 28 2.97 15.17 20.98
CA ILE A 28 2.26 13.92 20.70
C ILE A 28 3.25 12.77 20.80
N SER A 29 2.83 11.64 21.37
CA SER A 29 3.67 10.44 21.48
C SER A 29 3.03 9.23 20.82
N ALA A 30 3.87 8.42 20.19
CA ALA A 30 3.50 7.13 19.65
C ALA A 30 4.66 6.16 19.80
N LEU A 31 4.33 4.87 19.89
CA LEU A 31 5.28 3.77 19.83
C LEU A 31 5.12 3.07 18.47
N PHE A 32 6.19 3.00 17.69
CA PHE A 32 6.22 2.23 16.45
C PHE A 32 6.95 0.90 16.73
N LEU A 33 6.20 -0.20 16.72
CA LEU A 33 6.72 -1.54 17.00
C LEU A 33 6.90 -2.29 15.67
N LEU A 34 8.15 -2.55 15.32
CA LEU A 34 8.54 -3.18 14.05
C LEU A 34 9.01 -4.61 14.30
N THR A 35 8.62 -5.57 13.45
CA THR A 35 9.11 -6.95 13.49
C THR A 35 9.12 -7.58 12.10
N ASP A 36 10.12 -8.42 11.80
CA ASP A 36 10.23 -9.26 10.61
C ASP A 36 10.01 -10.77 10.91
N GLY A 37 9.67 -11.09 12.16
CA GLY A 37 9.51 -12.46 12.62
C GLY A 37 8.42 -12.63 13.69
N CYS A 38 7.98 -13.88 13.86
CA CYS A 38 7.10 -14.29 14.94
C CYS A 38 7.81 -14.18 16.31
N PRO A 39 7.16 -13.64 17.35
CA PRO A 39 7.71 -13.66 18.70
C PRO A 39 7.98 -15.08 19.16
N ASN A 40 9.15 -15.33 19.73
CA ASN A 40 9.53 -16.64 20.28
C ASN A 40 9.87 -16.60 21.77
N ILE A 41 9.72 -15.43 22.39
CA ILE A 41 9.73 -15.25 23.85
C ILE A 41 8.38 -14.67 24.25
N GLU A 42 7.60 -15.44 25.01
CA GLU A 42 6.29 -15.01 25.49
C GLU A 42 6.33 -14.56 26.96
N PRO A 43 5.66 -13.45 27.33
CA PRO A 43 5.47 -13.10 28.72
C PRO A 43 4.48 -14.06 29.41
N ARG A 44 4.58 -14.19 30.73
CA ARG A 44 3.66 -15.02 31.52
C ARG A 44 2.20 -14.61 31.26
N GLY A 45 1.42 -15.51 30.65
CA GLY A 45 0.01 -15.29 30.33
C GLY A 45 -0.27 -14.63 28.97
N GLY A 46 0.75 -14.46 28.13
CA GLY A 46 0.63 -13.97 26.75
C GLY A 46 0.67 -12.44 26.62
N HIS A 47 1.12 -11.97 25.46
CA HIS A 47 1.35 -10.56 25.14
C HIS A 47 0.16 -9.64 25.48
N LEU A 48 -1.06 -10.04 25.10
CA LEU A 48 -2.25 -9.20 25.27
C LEU A 48 -2.66 -9.04 26.75
N LYS A 49 -2.55 -10.11 27.55
CA LYS A 49 -2.85 -10.04 28.99
C LYS A 49 -1.84 -9.14 29.71
N SER A 50 -0.56 -9.30 29.38
CA SER A 50 0.51 -8.49 29.93
C SER A 50 0.39 -7.02 29.52
N LEU A 51 0.01 -6.72 28.27
CA LEU A 51 -0.23 -5.35 27.82
C LEU A 51 -1.42 -4.70 28.54
N ARG A 52 -2.51 -5.44 28.80
CA ARG A 52 -3.65 -4.93 29.60
C ARG A 52 -3.21 -4.53 31.00
N LYS A 53 -2.42 -5.40 31.66
CA LYS A 53 -1.87 -5.15 32.99
C LYS A 53 -0.96 -3.92 32.98
N LEU A 54 -0.03 -3.84 32.04
CA LEU A 54 0.88 -2.70 31.90
C LEU A 54 0.10 -1.39 31.69
N LYS A 55 -0.92 -1.40 30.82
CA LYS A 55 -1.77 -0.23 30.57
C LYS A 55 -2.44 0.29 31.85
N THR A 56 -2.85 -0.59 32.77
CA THR A 56 -3.41 -0.17 34.07
C THR A 56 -2.36 0.37 35.04
N GLU A 57 -1.12 -0.14 34.97
CA GLU A 57 -0.02 0.24 35.86
C GLU A 57 0.58 1.61 35.49
N ILE A 58 0.95 1.82 34.22
CA ILE A 58 1.65 3.05 33.79
C ILE A 58 0.74 4.08 33.12
N LYS A 59 -0.52 3.73 32.83
CA LYS A 59 -1.54 4.62 32.24
C LYS A 59 -1.04 5.44 31.03
N PHE A 60 -0.29 4.80 30.13
CA PHE A 60 0.26 5.48 28.97
C PHE A 60 -0.83 6.03 28.03
N THR A 61 -0.59 7.22 27.49
CA THR A 61 -1.51 7.90 26.54
C THR A 61 -1.05 7.82 25.09
N CYS A 62 0.15 7.28 24.83
CA CYS A 62 0.67 7.12 23.48
C CYS A 62 -0.11 6.07 22.67
N THR A 63 -0.13 6.24 21.35
CA THR A 63 -0.68 5.24 20.43
C THR A 63 0.38 4.22 20.06
N VAL A 64 0.05 2.93 20.05
CA VAL A 64 0.94 1.85 19.61
C VAL A 64 0.58 1.44 18.19
N ASN A 65 1.51 1.64 17.26
CA ASN A 65 1.38 1.22 15.87
C ASN A 65 2.32 0.05 15.60
N THR A 66 1.84 -0.97 14.89
CA THR A 66 2.61 -2.19 14.62
C THR A 66 2.89 -2.35 13.12
N PHE A 67 4.11 -2.76 12.79
CA PHE A 67 4.60 -2.90 11.42
C PHE A 67 5.25 -4.27 11.27
N GLY A 68 4.66 -5.11 10.41
CA GLY A 68 5.15 -6.47 10.15
C GLY A 68 5.83 -6.56 8.79
N PHE A 69 7.08 -7.01 8.75
CA PHE A 69 7.89 -7.16 7.54
C PHE A 69 7.96 -8.62 7.08
N GLY A 70 7.83 -8.85 5.77
CA GLY A 70 7.89 -10.19 5.18
C GLY A 70 6.71 -11.07 5.59
N TYR A 71 6.83 -12.39 5.39
CA TYR A 71 5.68 -13.31 5.40
C TYR A 71 5.61 -14.22 6.64
N ASN A 72 6.58 -14.13 7.56
CA ASN A 72 6.63 -14.96 8.76
C ASN A 72 6.23 -14.14 10.00
N LEU A 73 4.93 -13.80 10.08
CA LEU A 73 4.39 -12.87 11.08
C LEU A 73 3.19 -13.46 11.81
N ASP A 74 3.02 -13.06 13.07
CA ASP A 74 1.74 -13.17 13.76
C ASP A 74 0.97 -11.83 13.62
N SER A 75 0.38 -11.63 12.45
CA SER A 75 -0.37 -10.39 12.15
C SER A 75 -1.59 -10.18 13.02
N LYS A 76 -2.21 -11.27 13.50
CA LYS A 76 -3.33 -11.18 14.42
C LYS A 76 -2.86 -10.57 15.74
N LEU A 77 -1.73 -11.06 16.27
CA LEU A 77 -1.13 -10.51 17.47
C LEU A 77 -0.70 -9.05 17.29
N LEU A 78 -0.06 -8.71 16.17
CA LEU A 78 0.36 -7.32 15.88
C LEU A 78 -0.84 -6.37 15.81
N GLU A 79 -1.93 -6.80 15.18
CA GLU A 79 -3.16 -6.02 15.17
C GLU A 79 -3.75 -5.88 16.57
N ASP A 80 -3.90 -6.97 17.32
CA ASP A 80 -4.48 -6.95 18.66
C ASP A 80 -3.67 -6.05 19.62
N ILE A 81 -2.34 -6.04 19.50
CA ILE A 81 -1.45 -5.11 20.22
C ILE A 81 -1.78 -3.67 19.85
N SER A 82 -1.90 -3.35 18.56
CA SER A 82 -2.20 -1.98 18.10
C SER A 82 -3.57 -1.50 18.61
N ILE A 83 -4.58 -2.36 18.61
CA ILE A 83 -5.92 -2.06 19.11
C ILE A 83 -5.87 -1.77 20.61
N LEU A 84 -5.22 -2.64 21.38
CA LEU A 84 -5.11 -2.50 22.83
C LEU A 84 -4.26 -1.29 23.25
N GLY A 85 -3.23 -0.98 22.45
CA GLY A 85 -2.36 0.18 22.58
C GLY A 85 -3.00 1.48 22.06
N ASN A 86 -4.19 1.79 22.56
CA ASN A 86 -4.94 3.02 22.26
C ASN A 86 -5.41 3.14 20.79
N CYS A 87 -5.86 2.04 20.21
CA CYS A 87 -6.45 2.00 18.87
C CYS A 87 -5.52 2.49 17.76
N GLY A 88 -4.26 2.10 17.79
CA GLY A 88 -3.31 2.36 16.71
C GLY A 88 -3.54 1.51 15.47
N SER A 89 -2.65 1.70 14.49
CA SER A 89 -2.67 1.03 13.19
C SER A 89 -1.80 -0.22 13.16
N TYR A 90 -2.15 -1.14 12.26
CA TYR A 90 -1.31 -2.27 11.87
C TYR A 90 -1.01 -2.18 10.37
N ALA A 91 0.26 -2.23 10.00
CA ALA A 91 0.74 -2.18 8.62
C ALA A 91 1.50 -3.46 8.24
N PHE A 92 1.13 -4.05 7.11
CA PHE A 92 1.84 -5.17 6.50
C PHE A 92 2.80 -4.68 5.42
N ILE A 93 4.08 -5.08 5.50
CA ILE A 93 5.16 -4.69 4.60
C ILE A 93 5.69 -5.96 3.92
N PRO A 94 5.15 -6.37 2.75
CA PRO A 94 5.57 -7.60 2.09
C PRO A 94 7.01 -7.54 1.58
N ASP A 95 7.47 -6.35 1.19
CA ASP A 95 8.80 -6.11 0.63
C ASP A 95 9.23 -4.64 0.82
N GLY A 96 10.48 -4.36 0.49
CA GLY A 96 11.08 -3.04 0.72
C GLY A 96 10.38 -1.87 -0.01
N SER A 97 9.70 -2.12 -1.13
CA SER A 97 8.98 -1.06 -1.87
C SER A 97 7.79 -0.49 -1.11
N PHE A 98 7.36 -1.14 -0.03
CA PHE A 98 6.30 -0.66 0.85
C PHE A 98 6.82 0.21 2.01
N VAL A 99 8.14 0.22 2.27
CA VAL A 99 8.72 0.90 3.44
C VAL A 99 8.52 2.40 3.38
N GLY A 100 8.92 3.04 2.29
CA GLY A 100 8.79 4.49 2.13
C GLY A 100 7.34 4.92 2.28
N THR A 101 6.46 4.29 1.51
CA THR A 101 5.04 4.63 1.54
C THR A 101 4.39 4.47 2.92
N ILE A 102 4.66 3.40 3.65
CA ILE A 102 4.02 3.15 4.95
C ILE A 102 4.55 4.13 6.00
N PHE A 103 5.86 4.34 6.09
CA PHE A 103 6.42 5.21 7.13
C PHE A 103 6.19 6.70 6.85
N VAL A 104 6.24 7.13 5.60
CA VAL A 104 5.88 8.51 5.22
C VAL A 104 4.45 8.81 5.68
N ASN A 105 3.48 7.95 5.38
CA ASN A 105 2.11 8.15 5.83
C ASN A 105 1.93 8.04 7.36
N ALA A 106 2.61 7.07 8.00
CA ALA A 106 2.50 6.88 9.46
C ALA A 106 3.04 8.08 10.24
N ILE A 107 4.19 8.62 9.84
CA ILE A 107 4.79 9.81 10.45
C ILE A 107 3.93 11.05 10.14
N SER A 108 3.44 11.19 8.91
CA SER A 108 2.55 12.30 8.55
C SER A 108 1.26 12.29 9.37
N THR A 109 0.67 11.12 9.59
CA THR A 109 -0.50 10.97 10.48
C THR A 109 -0.16 11.40 11.90
N LEU A 110 1.00 10.99 12.43
CA LEU A 110 1.46 11.34 13.77
C LEU A 110 1.62 12.86 13.93
N LEU A 111 2.35 13.49 13.01
CA LEU A 111 2.68 14.93 13.06
C LEU A 111 1.47 15.83 12.84
N THR A 112 0.42 15.33 12.19
CA THR A 112 -0.80 16.09 11.91
C THR A 112 -1.96 15.73 12.83
N THR A 113 -1.71 14.90 13.84
CA THR A 113 -2.71 14.52 14.83
C THR A 113 -3.17 15.74 15.64
N ALA A 114 -4.48 15.99 15.67
CA ALA A 114 -5.11 17.05 16.46
C ALA A 114 -5.56 16.55 17.83
N ALA A 115 -5.98 15.28 17.91
CA ALA A 115 -6.46 14.66 19.14
C ALA A 115 -6.14 13.16 19.16
N ASN A 116 -5.79 12.67 20.35
CA ASN A 116 -5.51 11.26 20.64
C ASN A 116 -6.55 10.68 21.60
N ASN A 117 -6.61 9.34 21.65
CA ASN A 117 -7.52 8.59 22.51
C ASN A 117 -8.96 9.12 22.42
N VAL A 118 -9.41 9.33 21.19
CA VAL A 118 -10.77 9.79 20.89
C VAL A 118 -11.73 8.65 21.19
N GLN A 119 -12.69 8.90 22.06
CA GLN A 119 -13.68 7.94 22.50
C GLN A 119 -15.07 8.56 22.39
N LEU A 120 -16.00 7.83 21.78
CA LEU A 120 -17.41 8.23 21.73
C LEU A 120 -18.22 7.31 22.64
N PHE A 121 -18.73 7.86 23.74
CA PHE A 121 -19.65 7.17 24.62
C PHE A 121 -21.09 7.43 24.19
N VAL A 122 -21.81 6.37 23.87
CA VAL A 122 -23.24 6.40 23.56
C VAL A 122 -24.01 5.96 24.79
N HIS A 123 -24.67 6.90 25.45
CA HIS A 123 -25.47 6.68 26.67
C HIS A 123 -26.79 6.01 26.33
N ASN A 124 -26.74 4.72 25.97
CA ASN A 124 -27.93 3.90 25.73
C ASN A 124 -27.59 2.41 25.88
N GLN A 125 -28.23 1.75 26.84
CA GLN A 125 -28.04 0.32 27.15
C GLN A 125 -28.55 -0.64 26.06
N HIS A 126 -29.35 -0.16 25.10
CA HIS A 126 -29.97 -0.98 24.05
C HIS A 126 -29.28 -0.85 22.69
N LEU A 127 -28.08 -0.29 22.62
CA LEU A 127 -27.36 -0.18 21.35
C LEU A 127 -26.94 -1.57 20.87
N GLN A 128 -27.60 -2.07 19.82
CA GLN A 128 -27.29 -3.36 19.22
C GLN A 128 -26.02 -3.26 18.37
N SER A 129 -25.16 -4.28 18.47
CA SER A 129 -24.02 -4.41 17.57
C SER A 129 -24.51 -4.79 16.17
N THR A 130 -24.11 -4.02 15.17
CA THR A 130 -24.45 -4.22 13.77
C THR A 130 -23.19 -4.39 12.92
N ILE A 131 -23.34 -4.66 11.63
CA ILE A 131 -22.20 -4.72 10.70
C ILE A 131 -21.37 -3.42 10.70
N TYR A 132 -21.99 -2.28 11.02
CA TYR A 132 -21.36 -0.96 11.03
C TYR A 132 -20.58 -0.67 12.31
N THR A 133 -20.87 -1.38 13.40
CA THR A 133 -20.28 -1.08 14.72
C THR A 133 -19.36 -2.19 15.22
N ARG A 134 -19.60 -3.46 14.85
CA ARG A 134 -18.96 -4.64 15.47
C ARG A 134 -17.43 -4.70 15.38
N TRP A 135 -16.82 -4.00 14.42
CA TRP A 135 -15.38 -4.05 14.18
C TRP A 135 -14.61 -2.93 14.87
N TYR A 136 -15.32 -1.98 15.49
CA TYR A 136 -14.68 -0.99 16.36
C TYR A 136 -14.36 -1.62 17.71
N SER A 137 -13.25 -1.20 18.30
CA SER A 137 -12.96 -1.53 19.69
C SER A 137 -13.99 -0.85 20.59
N MET A 138 -14.71 -1.64 21.39
CA MET A 138 -15.79 -1.14 22.21
C MET A 138 -15.78 -1.74 23.61
N ASN A 139 -16.18 -0.93 24.60
CA ASN A 139 -16.48 -1.38 25.95
C ASN A 139 -17.94 -1.05 26.27
N SER A 140 -18.73 -2.07 26.57
CA SER A 140 -20.12 -1.89 27.00
C SER A 140 -20.22 -1.88 28.52
N SER A 141 -21.10 -1.04 29.03
CA SER A 141 -21.43 -0.90 30.45
C SER A 141 -22.93 -0.72 30.62
N ILE A 142 -23.40 -0.73 31.87
CA ILE A 142 -24.82 -0.44 32.19
C ILE A 142 -25.23 0.96 31.69
N GLN A 143 -24.29 1.90 31.66
CA GLN A 143 -24.54 3.28 31.23
C GLN A 143 -24.57 3.45 29.70
N GLY A 144 -24.06 2.47 28.93
CA GLY A 144 -23.96 2.56 27.48
C GLY A 144 -22.68 1.96 26.91
N THR A 145 -22.40 2.29 25.65
CA THR A 145 -21.29 1.72 24.87
C THR A 145 -20.26 2.78 24.53
N CYS A 146 -19.00 2.53 24.87
CA CYS A 146 -17.87 3.38 24.52
C CYS A 146 -17.16 2.84 23.28
N PHE A 147 -17.11 3.62 22.21
CA PHE A 147 -16.34 3.33 20.99
C PHE A 147 -14.97 4.00 21.07
N HIS A 148 -13.90 3.22 20.88
CA HIS A 148 -12.53 3.73 20.82
C HIS A 148 -12.14 4.00 19.36
N LEU A 149 -11.86 5.26 19.03
CA LEU A 149 -11.70 5.73 17.65
C LEU A 149 -10.24 6.04 17.28
N GLY A 150 -9.32 5.92 18.24
CA GLY A 150 -7.90 6.20 18.05
C GLY A 150 -7.64 7.71 17.98
N SER A 151 -6.97 8.16 16.92
CA SER A 151 -6.60 9.56 16.72
C SER A 151 -7.40 10.22 15.60
N ILE A 152 -7.45 11.56 15.63
CA ILE A 152 -8.00 12.41 14.59
C ILE A 152 -6.93 13.41 14.17
N THR A 153 -6.78 13.64 12.86
CA THR A 153 -5.83 14.58 12.27
C THR A 153 -6.49 15.88 11.84
N TYR A 154 -5.71 16.95 11.72
CA TYR A 154 -6.20 18.22 11.19
C TYR A 154 -6.67 18.08 9.75
N GLY A 155 -7.83 18.68 9.45
CA GLY A 155 -8.39 18.68 8.09
C GLY A 155 -9.03 17.36 7.66
N GLN A 156 -9.24 16.41 8.58
CA GLN A 156 -9.91 15.16 8.28
C GLN A 156 -10.98 14.80 9.32
N THR A 157 -12.15 14.39 8.83
CA THR A 157 -13.25 13.88 9.66
C THR A 157 -13.04 12.42 10.06
N LYS A 158 -13.70 12.02 11.15
CA LYS A 158 -13.78 10.63 11.60
C LYS A 158 -15.25 10.25 11.68
N ASP A 159 -15.65 9.28 10.87
CA ASP A 159 -17.05 9.05 10.56
C ASP A 159 -17.51 7.70 11.09
N LEU A 160 -18.59 7.73 11.87
CA LEU A 160 -19.21 6.56 12.49
C LEU A 160 -20.65 6.42 12.03
N LEU A 161 -21.05 5.19 11.71
CA LEU A 161 -22.45 4.85 11.44
C LEU A 161 -22.99 4.02 12.59
N ILE A 162 -23.94 4.60 13.32
CA ILE A 162 -24.58 3.99 14.48
C ILE A 162 -26.08 3.87 14.18
N PRO A 163 -26.59 2.67 13.89
CA PRO A 163 -28.02 2.46 13.73
C PRO A 163 -28.73 2.70 15.07
N ILE A 164 -29.69 3.63 15.07
CA ILE A 164 -30.47 3.97 16.25
C ILE A 164 -31.96 3.82 15.96
N SER A 165 -32.74 3.46 16.98
CA SER A 165 -34.20 3.42 16.85
C SER A 165 -34.77 4.82 17.02
N PHE A 166 -35.43 5.31 15.97
CA PHE A 166 -36.06 6.64 15.97
C PHE A 166 -37.09 6.80 17.12
N ARG A 167 -37.80 5.73 17.49
CA ARG A 167 -38.82 5.73 18.56
C ARG A 167 -38.25 6.15 19.92
N ILE A 168 -36.95 5.94 20.14
CA ILE A 168 -36.27 6.26 21.40
C ILE A 168 -35.12 7.25 21.18
N ILE A 169 -35.18 8.08 20.13
CA ILE A 169 -34.10 9.02 19.77
C ILE A 169 -33.72 9.95 20.94
N ARG A 170 -34.72 10.40 21.73
CA ARG A 170 -34.53 11.25 22.92
C ARG A 170 -33.76 10.57 24.07
N LYS A 171 -33.60 9.24 24.02
CA LYS A 171 -32.84 8.46 25.01
C LYS A 171 -31.35 8.35 24.66
N TYR A 172 -30.92 8.88 23.51
CA TYR A 172 -29.51 8.85 23.13
C TYR A 172 -28.86 10.18 23.47
N GLN A 173 -27.87 10.11 24.36
CA GLN A 173 -26.90 11.15 24.60
C GLN A 173 -25.52 10.63 24.17
N PHE A 174 -24.67 11.53 23.70
CA PHE A 174 -23.34 11.23 23.21
C PHE A 174 -22.33 12.05 24.00
N THR A 175 -21.26 11.41 24.46
CA THR A 175 -20.11 12.10 25.04
C THR A 175 -18.86 11.74 24.26
N LEU A 176 -18.27 12.73 23.60
CA LEU A 176 -16.97 12.60 22.95
C LEU A 176 -15.89 13.03 23.94
N THR A 177 -15.00 12.11 24.33
CA THR A 177 -13.78 12.42 25.09
C THR A 177 -12.56 12.26 24.20
N TYR A 178 -11.56 13.12 24.40
CA TYR A 178 -10.29 13.04 23.68
C TYR A 178 -9.19 13.75 24.46
N THR A 179 -7.94 13.48 24.09
CA THR A 179 -6.77 14.18 24.61
C THR A 179 -6.24 15.09 23.51
N ASN A 180 -6.19 16.40 23.76
CA ASN A 180 -5.65 17.35 22.79
C ASN A 180 -4.12 17.32 22.73
N VAL A 181 -3.52 18.06 21.80
CA VAL A 181 -2.04 18.15 21.66
C VAL A 181 -1.33 18.62 22.93
N LYS A 182 -1.98 19.40 23.80
CA LYS A 182 -1.43 19.84 25.09
C LYS A 182 -1.52 18.77 26.19
N ASN A 183 -1.87 17.52 25.83
CA ASN A 183 -2.10 16.41 26.74
C ASN A 183 -3.21 16.68 27.78
N ILE A 184 -4.16 17.55 27.44
CA ILE A 184 -5.32 17.88 28.27
C ILE A 184 -6.51 17.07 27.78
N GLN A 185 -7.15 16.34 28.69
CA GLN A 185 -8.39 15.65 28.41
C GLN A 185 -9.53 16.67 28.23
N LYS A 186 -10.28 16.50 27.14
CA LYS A 186 -11.47 17.27 26.80
C LYS A 186 -12.66 16.34 26.69
N SER A 187 -13.83 16.90 26.95
CA SER A 187 -15.11 16.21 26.87
C SER A 187 -16.14 17.15 26.25
N VAL A 188 -16.93 16.64 25.32
CA VAL A 188 -18.06 17.33 24.70
C VAL A 188 -19.25 16.41 24.75
N THR A 189 -20.36 16.89 25.29
CA THR A 189 -21.61 16.14 25.39
C THR A 189 -22.68 16.80 24.54
N PHE A 190 -23.40 15.98 23.77
CA PHE A 190 -24.48 16.44 22.91
C PHE A 190 -25.60 15.40 22.83
N ASP A 191 -26.79 15.86 22.48
CA ASP A 191 -27.96 15.02 22.20
C ASP A 191 -28.40 15.19 20.74
N LEU A 192 -29.26 14.28 20.27
CA LEU A 192 -29.81 14.32 18.92
C LEU A 192 -31.01 15.26 18.79
N THR A 193 -31.59 15.76 19.89
CA THR A 193 -32.76 16.64 19.82
C THR A 193 -32.41 18.01 19.27
N ASN A 194 -31.19 18.49 19.51
CA ASN A 194 -30.73 19.81 19.10
C ASN A 194 -29.72 19.79 17.94
N ASN A 195 -29.30 18.62 17.47
CA ASN A 195 -28.23 18.45 16.47
C ASN A 195 -28.70 17.62 15.26
N ILE A 196 -29.89 17.90 14.73
CA ILE A 196 -30.41 17.24 13.52
C ILE A 196 -30.04 18.10 12.31
N GLN A 197 -29.18 17.57 11.44
CA GLN A 197 -28.93 18.11 10.12
C GLN A 197 -29.56 17.20 9.07
N GLN A 198 -29.96 17.77 7.94
CA GLN A 198 -30.37 16.97 6.80
C GLN A 198 -29.19 16.11 6.35
N ALA A 199 -29.43 14.81 6.22
CA ALA A 199 -28.38 13.88 5.88
C ALA A 199 -28.02 13.97 4.40
N ASP A 200 -26.73 14.07 4.11
CA ASP A 200 -26.20 13.85 2.77
C ASP A 200 -26.18 12.34 2.49
N LEU A 201 -27.04 11.90 1.57
CA LEU A 201 -27.19 10.50 1.23
C LEU A 201 -25.93 9.92 0.60
N ASP A 202 -25.17 10.71 -0.17
CA ASP A 202 -23.95 10.24 -0.82
C ASP A 202 -22.86 9.98 0.23
N VAL A 203 -22.74 10.88 1.21
CA VAL A 203 -21.84 10.69 2.37
C VAL A 203 -22.23 9.46 3.19
N ILE A 204 -23.52 9.24 3.45
CA ILE A 204 -23.98 8.04 4.15
C ILE A 204 -23.65 6.77 3.35
N ILE A 205 -23.96 6.76 2.04
CA ILE A 205 -23.70 5.60 1.17
C ILE A 205 -22.19 5.28 1.15
N ARG A 206 -21.34 6.30 1.02
CA ARG A 206 -19.88 6.17 1.11
C ARG A 206 -19.45 5.44 2.37
N HIS A 207 -19.86 5.91 3.55
CA HIS A 207 -19.43 5.29 4.81
C HIS A 207 -20.10 3.94 5.08
N LYS A 208 -21.32 3.74 4.56
CA LYS A 208 -22.01 2.45 4.60
C LYS A 208 -21.22 1.41 3.83
N LEU A 209 -20.86 1.69 2.57
CA LEU A 209 -20.09 0.77 1.74
C LEU A 209 -18.67 0.54 2.29
N ARG A 210 -18.02 1.57 2.86
CA ARG A 210 -16.74 1.40 3.58
C ARG A 210 -16.85 0.37 4.71
N LEU A 211 -17.89 0.45 5.53
CA LEU A 211 -18.07 -0.45 6.67
C LEU A 211 -18.57 -1.84 6.26
N GLU A 212 -19.37 -1.93 5.20
CA GLU A 212 -19.71 -3.20 4.56
C GLU A 212 -18.45 -3.87 3.98
N PHE A 213 -17.54 -3.12 3.36
CA PHE A 213 -16.23 -3.60 2.92
C PHE A 213 -15.44 -4.19 4.07
N VAL A 214 -15.24 -3.43 5.14
CA VAL A 214 -14.56 -3.95 6.35
C VAL A 214 -15.24 -5.23 6.84
N HIS A 215 -16.58 -5.25 6.89
CA HIS A 215 -17.32 -6.40 7.37
C HIS A 215 -17.13 -7.65 6.52
N HIS A 216 -17.41 -7.58 5.22
CA HIS A 216 -17.31 -8.75 4.37
C HIS A 216 -15.88 -9.27 4.25
N VAL A 217 -14.88 -8.38 4.19
CA VAL A 217 -13.47 -8.77 4.17
C VAL A 217 -13.04 -9.45 5.47
N ARG A 218 -13.47 -8.93 6.62
CA ARG A 218 -13.18 -9.55 7.92
C ARG A 218 -13.86 -10.91 8.10
N ILE A 219 -15.11 -11.05 7.66
CA ILE A 219 -15.80 -12.36 7.68
C ILE A 219 -15.10 -13.34 6.73
N ALA A 220 -14.66 -12.90 5.55
CA ALA A 220 -13.89 -13.75 4.64
C ALA A 220 -12.57 -14.20 5.27
N LEU A 221 -11.83 -13.29 5.92
CA LEU A 221 -10.62 -13.60 6.68
C LEU A 221 -10.90 -14.63 7.80
N GLU A 222 -11.92 -14.41 8.63
CA GLU A 222 -12.32 -15.34 9.69
C GLU A 222 -12.57 -16.75 9.13
N LYS A 223 -13.36 -16.85 8.05
CA LYS A 223 -13.67 -18.13 7.39
C LYS A 223 -12.43 -18.83 6.82
N MET A 224 -11.48 -18.09 6.26
CA MET A 224 -10.24 -18.64 5.73
C MET A 224 -9.28 -19.09 6.84
N CYS A 225 -9.34 -18.47 8.03
CA CYS A 225 -8.54 -18.83 9.20
C CYS A 225 -9.13 -19.99 10.05
N GLU A 226 -10.42 -20.30 9.91
CA GLU A 226 -11.10 -21.33 10.70
C GLU A 226 -10.48 -22.72 10.47
N THR A 227 -9.71 -23.19 11.46
CA THR A 227 -8.83 -24.37 11.28
C THR A 227 -9.43 -25.69 11.76
N LYS A 228 -10.50 -25.71 12.56
CA LYS A 228 -11.29 -26.90 12.97
C LYS A 228 -12.33 -26.50 14.03
N ILE A 229 -13.60 -26.90 13.84
CA ILE A 229 -14.51 -27.50 14.85
C ILE A 229 -15.98 -27.57 14.34
N ARG A 230 -16.43 -26.75 13.37
CA ARG A 230 -17.87 -26.72 13.02
C ARG A 230 -18.32 -27.04 11.59
N LEU A 231 -17.46 -27.23 10.60
CA LEU A 231 -17.90 -27.67 9.26
C LEU A 231 -16.90 -28.67 8.64
N ARG A 232 -17.46 -29.65 7.91
CA ARG A 232 -16.83 -30.91 7.48
C ARG A 232 -16.06 -30.82 6.15
N ASN A 233 -15.81 -29.63 5.58
CA ASN A 233 -15.18 -29.54 4.25
C ASN A 233 -14.46 -28.19 4.01
N LYS A 234 -13.14 -28.20 3.79
CA LYS A 234 -12.34 -26.99 3.49
C LYS A 234 -12.87 -26.21 2.28
N ASN A 235 -13.39 -26.91 1.29
CA ASN A 235 -13.97 -26.31 0.08
C ASN A 235 -15.18 -25.44 0.38
N GLU A 236 -15.97 -25.77 1.42
CA GLU A 236 -17.12 -24.96 1.83
C GLU A 236 -16.68 -23.66 2.51
N GLN A 237 -15.61 -23.67 3.30
CA GLN A 237 -15.08 -22.47 3.96
C GLN A 237 -14.58 -21.45 2.94
N HIS A 238 -13.77 -21.91 1.98
CA HIS A 238 -13.25 -21.06 0.90
C HIS A 238 -14.41 -20.52 0.06
N LYS A 239 -15.37 -21.36 -0.34
CA LYS A 239 -16.59 -20.90 -1.04
C LYS A 239 -17.37 -19.87 -0.22
N ALA A 240 -17.50 -20.09 1.09
CA ALA A 240 -18.21 -19.18 1.97
C ALA A 240 -17.49 -17.84 2.17
N ALA A 241 -16.15 -17.80 2.09
CA ALA A 241 -15.35 -16.58 2.08
C ALA A 241 -15.53 -15.82 0.75
N MET A 242 -15.39 -16.51 -0.39
CA MET A 242 -15.62 -15.94 -1.73
C MET A 242 -17.02 -15.37 -1.88
N ASN A 243 -18.04 -16.06 -1.35
CA ASN A 243 -19.43 -15.59 -1.36
C ASN A 243 -19.59 -14.24 -0.64
N GLN A 244 -18.79 -13.94 0.40
CA GLN A 244 -18.84 -12.62 1.05
C GLN A 244 -18.39 -11.51 0.11
N ILE A 245 -17.26 -11.74 -0.57
CA ILE A 245 -16.67 -10.77 -1.50
C ILE A 245 -17.60 -10.55 -2.69
N GLN A 246 -18.13 -11.62 -3.29
CA GLN A 246 -19.08 -11.54 -4.40
C GLN A 246 -20.39 -10.84 -4.02
N THR A 247 -20.90 -11.07 -2.79
CA THR A 247 -22.11 -10.39 -2.30
C THR A 247 -21.89 -8.88 -2.20
N LEU A 248 -20.76 -8.47 -1.62
CA LEU A 248 -20.40 -7.07 -1.51
C LEU A 248 -20.16 -6.43 -2.88
N GLU A 249 -19.42 -7.10 -3.77
CA GLU A 249 -19.14 -6.63 -5.12
C GLU A 249 -20.44 -6.34 -5.88
N LYS A 250 -21.41 -7.27 -5.83
CA LYS A 250 -22.74 -7.07 -6.43
C LYS A 250 -23.47 -5.88 -5.82
N ASN A 251 -23.30 -5.62 -4.52
CA ASN A 251 -23.92 -4.45 -3.88
C ASN A 251 -23.25 -3.15 -4.31
N MET A 252 -21.92 -3.10 -4.29
CA MET A 252 -21.11 -1.93 -4.65
C MET A 252 -21.27 -1.55 -6.13
N LYS A 253 -21.40 -2.53 -7.03
CA LYS A 253 -21.64 -2.29 -8.46
C LYS A 253 -22.89 -1.46 -8.75
N LYS A 254 -23.91 -1.49 -7.87
CA LYS A 254 -25.10 -0.62 -7.98
C LYS A 254 -24.78 0.87 -7.85
N TYR A 255 -23.64 1.20 -7.27
CA TYR A 255 -23.17 2.56 -7.02
C TYR A 255 -21.91 2.91 -7.83
N ALA A 256 -21.33 1.94 -8.57
CA ALA A 256 -20.06 2.11 -9.27
C ALA A 256 -20.14 3.02 -10.50
N ASP A 257 -21.31 3.10 -11.14
CA ASP A 257 -21.60 4.07 -12.20
C ASP A 257 -21.79 5.50 -11.68
N GLY A 258 -21.78 5.67 -10.35
CA GLY A 258 -21.81 6.97 -9.69
C GLY A 258 -20.54 7.79 -9.90
N LYS A 259 -20.62 9.09 -9.58
CA LYS A 259 -19.47 10.02 -9.67
C LYS A 259 -18.49 9.92 -8.49
N ASP A 260 -18.71 9.01 -7.53
CA ASP A 260 -17.90 8.92 -6.33
C ASP A 260 -16.64 8.05 -6.54
N GLU A 261 -15.50 8.71 -6.74
CA GLU A 261 -14.20 8.07 -6.93
C GLU A 261 -13.79 7.15 -5.76
N PHE A 262 -14.22 7.43 -4.53
CA PHE A 262 -13.91 6.56 -3.40
C PHE A 262 -14.60 5.20 -3.52
N ILE A 263 -15.85 5.16 -3.99
CA ILE A 263 -16.58 3.90 -4.16
C ILE A 263 -15.93 3.07 -5.29
N LYS A 264 -15.48 3.73 -6.36
CA LYS A 264 -14.76 3.07 -7.47
C LYS A 264 -13.43 2.50 -7.00
N ASP A 265 -12.65 3.27 -6.25
CA ASP A 265 -11.36 2.83 -5.73
C ASP A 265 -11.51 1.72 -4.68
N LEU A 266 -12.52 1.80 -3.82
CA LEU A 266 -12.85 0.72 -2.88
C LEU A 266 -13.29 -0.56 -3.61
N LEU A 267 -14.02 -0.44 -4.73
CA LEU A 267 -14.38 -1.58 -5.57
C LEU A 267 -13.14 -2.16 -6.25
N LYS A 268 -12.20 -1.32 -6.70
CA LYS A 268 -10.93 -1.76 -7.29
C LYS A 268 -10.08 -2.55 -6.30
N ASP A 269 -10.01 -2.12 -5.03
CA ASP A 269 -9.36 -2.89 -3.97
C ASP A 269 -10.05 -4.24 -3.75
N LEU A 270 -11.39 -4.25 -3.75
CA LEU A 270 -12.21 -5.44 -3.56
C LEU A 270 -11.99 -6.49 -4.66
N THR A 271 -12.11 -6.09 -5.92
CA THR A 271 -11.98 -6.99 -7.09
C THR A 271 -10.52 -7.28 -7.46
N GLY A 272 -9.59 -6.48 -6.95
CA GLY A 272 -8.15 -6.66 -7.11
C GLY A 272 -7.54 -7.50 -5.99
N GLN A 273 -6.72 -6.87 -5.16
CA GLN A 273 -5.92 -7.58 -4.16
C GLN A 273 -6.76 -8.31 -3.10
N VAL A 274 -7.93 -7.81 -2.71
CA VAL A 274 -8.76 -8.51 -1.71
C VAL A 274 -9.28 -9.84 -2.24
N GLN A 275 -9.77 -9.88 -3.47
CA GLN A 275 -10.21 -11.13 -4.10
C GLN A 275 -9.02 -12.08 -4.29
N GLN A 276 -7.89 -11.59 -4.83
CA GLN A 276 -6.67 -12.39 -5.00
C GLN A 276 -6.16 -12.96 -3.68
N ALA A 277 -6.22 -12.19 -2.59
CA ALA A 277 -5.78 -12.61 -1.26
C ALA A 277 -6.49 -13.88 -0.75
N ILE A 278 -7.71 -14.14 -1.21
CA ILE A 278 -8.49 -15.31 -0.79
C ILE A 278 -8.74 -16.32 -1.91
N GLU A 279 -8.40 -16.01 -3.17
CA GLU A 279 -8.66 -16.86 -4.33
C GLU A 279 -7.93 -18.21 -4.27
N LYS A 280 -6.71 -18.23 -3.72
CA LYS A 280 -5.92 -19.45 -3.53
C LYS A 280 -5.49 -19.57 -2.07
N GLU A 281 -5.60 -20.78 -1.53
CA GLU A 281 -5.17 -21.08 -0.14
C GLU A 281 -3.68 -20.72 0.06
N GLU A 282 -2.84 -20.97 -0.95
CA GLU A 282 -1.42 -20.59 -0.93
C GLU A 282 -1.23 -19.07 -0.82
N TRP A 283 -1.96 -18.28 -1.61
CA TRP A 283 -1.87 -16.81 -1.60
C TRP A 283 -2.36 -16.24 -0.27
N PHE A 284 -3.44 -16.82 0.25
CA PHE A 284 -3.96 -16.47 1.57
C PHE A 284 -2.91 -16.73 2.67
N HIS A 285 -2.31 -17.91 2.69
CA HIS A 285 -1.32 -18.27 3.71
C HIS A 285 -0.01 -17.51 3.56
N LYS A 286 0.38 -17.16 2.34
CA LYS A 286 1.58 -16.39 2.05
C LYS A 286 1.42 -14.93 2.46
N TRP A 287 0.36 -14.26 2.04
CA TRP A 287 0.24 -12.81 2.22
C TRP A 287 -1.17 -12.33 2.58
N GLY A 288 -2.23 -13.01 2.12
CA GLY A 288 -3.61 -12.55 2.34
C GLY A 288 -3.99 -12.40 3.81
N LYS A 289 -3.60 -13.37 4.66
CA LYS A 289 -3.82 -13.32 6.12
C LYS A 289 -3.12 -12.16 6.83
N HIS A 290 -2.12 -11.55 6.21
CA HIS A 290 -1.37 -10.41 6.73
C HIS A 290 -1.87 -9.08 6.16
N PHE A 291 -2.24 -9.07 4.88
CA PHE A 291 -2.73 -7.92 4.13
C PHE A 291 -4.15 -7.50 4.55
N LEU A 292 -5.11 -8.43 4.58
CA LEU A 292 -6.52 -8.12 4.84
C LEU A 292 -6.76 -7.41 6.19
N PRO A 293 -6.12 -7.81 7.30
CA PRO A 293 -6.21 -7.05 8.55
C PRO A 293 -5.66 -5.64 8.42
N SER A 294 -4.54 -5.44 7.71
CA SER A 294 -3.92 -4.12 7.54
C SER A 294 -4.84 -3.17 6.77
N LEU A 295 -5.37 -3.60 5.63
CA LEU A 295 -6.27 -2.79 4.79
C LEU A 295 -7.57 -2.43 5.52
N THR A 296 -8.22 -3.41 6.13
CA THR A 296 -9.48 -3.16 6.84
C THR A 296 -9.29 -2.31 8.10
N ARG A 297 -8.13 -2.42 8.77
CA ARG A 297 -7.78 -1.55 9.90
C ARG A 297 -7.60 -0.10 9.44
N ALA A 298 -6.96 0.12 8.30
CA ALA A 298 -6.80 1.43 7.69
C ALA A 298 -8.16 2.08 7.38
N HIS A 299 -9.11 1.33 6.81
CA HIS A 299 -10.47 1.85 6.59
C HIS A 299 -11.23 2.16 7.88
N LEU A 300 -11.11 1.34 8.94
CA LEU A 300 -11.73 1.63 10.24
C LEU A 300 -11.18 2.90 10.88
N LEU A 301 -9.86 3.07 10.81
CA LEU A 301 -9.18 4.27 11.30
C LEU A 301 -9.35 5.47 10.36
N GLN A 302 -9.74 5.23 9.12
CA GLN A 302 -9.72 6.21 8.03
C GLN A 302 -8.31 6.80 7.85
N PHE A 303 -7.28 5.97 7.81
CA PHE A 303 -5.90 6.42 7.55
C PHE A 303 -5.42 5.90 6.22
N CYS A 304 -4.63 6.73 5.51
CA CYS A 304 -3.86 6.26 4.38
C CYS A 304 -2.68 5.49 4.95
N ASN A 305 -2.64 4.17 4.80
CA ASN A 305 -1.56 3.34 5.35
C ASN A 305 -0.47 3.04 4.30
N ASN A 306 -0.73 3.20 3.00
CA ASN A 306 0.25 3.02 1.92
C ASN A 306 -0.21 3.79 0.66
N PHE A 307 0.55 3.77 -0.44
CA PHE A 307 0.30 4.46 -1.72
C PHE A 307 -0.21 3.54 -2.82
N LYS A 308 -0.29 2.24 -2.55
CA LYS A 308 -0.54 1.20 -3.54
C LYS A 308 -1.99 0.77 -3.59
N ASP A 309 -2.72 0.89 -2.48
CA ASP A 309 -4.14 0.58 -2.38
C ASP A 309 -4.99 1.85 -2.67
N PRO A 310 -5.72 1.91 -3.80
CA PRO A 310 -6.57 3.05 -4.17
C PRO A 310 -7.54 3.53 -3.09
N GLY A 311 -8.25 2.62 -2.41
CA GLY A 311 -9.34 2.99 -1.50
C GLY A 311 -8.87 3.80 -0.29
N VAL A 312 -7.67 3.52 0.22
CA VAL A 312 -7.08 4.24 1.36
C VAL A 312 -6.47 5.59 0.97
N GLN A 313 -6.23 5.85 -0.33
CA GLN A 313 -5.70 7.15 -0.82
C GLN A 313 -6.66 8.32 -0.59
N HIS A 314 -7.92 8.05 -0.25
CA HIS A 314 -8.92 9.07 0.04
C HIS A 314 -8.80 9.66 1.44
N TYR A 315 -7.97 9.06 2.30
CA TYR A 315 -7.64 9.57 3.62
C TYR A 315 -6.36 10.42 3.57
N GLY A 316 -6.19 11.34 4.51
CA GLY A 316 -5.02 12.22 4.56
C GLY A 316 -5.02 13.32 3.48
N LYS A 317 -6.18 13.73 2.97
CA LYS A 317 -6.29 14.78 1.93
C LYS A 317 -6.30 16.22 2.46
N GLY A 318 -6.17 16.40 3.78
CA GLY A 318 -6.08 17.73 4.38
C GLY A 318 -4.81 18.46 3.94
N THR A 319 -4.87 19.79 3.85
CA THR A 319 -3.73 20.62 3.40
C THR A 319 -2.48 20.37 4.24
N LEU A 320 -2.62 20.36 5.56
CA LEU A 320 -1.50 20.12 6.47
C LEU A 320 -0.91 18.71 6.31
N PHE A 321 -1.76 17.69 6.20
CA PHE A 321 -1.30 16.32 5.96
C PHE A 321 -0.54 16.21 4.65
N THR A 322 -1.06 16.81 3.58
CA THR A 322 -0.42 16.79 2.26
C THR A 322 0.97 17.42 2.31
N GLN A 323 1.10 18.59 2.95
CA GLN A 323 2.39 19.28 3.11
C GLN A 323 3.39 18.46 3.90
N VAL A 324 2.99 17.95 5.08
CA VAL A 324 3.87 17.14 5.93
C VAL A 324 4.25 15.85 5.21
N ARG A 325 3.33 15.20 4.50
CA ARG A 325 3.60 13.99 3.73
C ARG A 325 4.63 14.24 2.63
N ASP A 326 4.45 15.30 1.85
CA ASP A 326 5.37 15.64 0.76
C ASP A 326 6.77 15.97 1.34
N GLU A 327 6.85 16.67 2.47
CA GLU A 327 8.12 16.92 3.19
C GLU A 327 8.76 15.63 3.72
N MET A 328 7.97 14.74 4.34
CA MET A 328 8.48 13.45 4.83
C MET A 328 8.95 12.54 3.69
N ASP A 329 8.31 12.60 2.52
CA ASP A 329 8.71 11.86 1.33
C ASP A 329 10.04 12.38 0.77
N GLU A 330 10.21 13.71 0.70
CA GLU A 330 11.48 14.35 0.32
C GLU A 330 12.61 13.96 1.29
N ILE A 331 12.35 14.01 2.61
CA ILE A 331 13.31 13.57 3.63
C ILE A 331 13.66 12.10 3.42
N PHE A 332 12.67 11.22 3.27
CA PHE A 332 12.91 9.78 3.06
C PHE A 332 13.75 9.52 1.81
N CYS A 333 13.46 10.20 0.70
CA CYS A 333 14.22 10.07 -0.54
C CYS A 333 15.65 10.61 -0.43
N SER A 334 15.88 11.59 0.45
CA SER A 334 17.22 12.14 0.71
C SER A 334 18.06 11.30 1.68
N LEU A 335 17.46 10.32 2.38
CA LEU A 335 18.18 9.48 3.32
C LEU A 335 19.26 8.66 2.60
N PRO A 336 20.45 8.53 3.19
CA PRO A 336 21.47 7.66 2.63
C PRO A 336 20.97 6.21 2.64
N ALA A 337 21.41 5.47 1.62
CA ALA A 337 21.30 4.02 1.57
C ALA A 337 21.61 3.38 2.95
N PRO A 338 20.79 2.43 3.45
CA PRO A 338 21.08 1.70 4.67
C PRO A 338 22.46 1.04 4.55
N LYS A 339 23.35 1.30 5.51
CA LYS A 339 24.65 0.62 5.59
C LYS A 339 24.39 -0.81 6.05
N ARG A 340 24.66 -1.79 5.18
CA ARG A 340 24.43 -3.21 5.47
C ARG A 340 25.36 -3.70 6.58
N SER A 341 24.86 -4.59 7.43
CA SER A 341 25.64 -5.30 8.45
C SER A 341 26.57 -6.39 7.87
N GLN A 342 26.48 -6.67 6.56
CA GLN A 342 27.39 -7.56 5.82
C GLN A 342 27.72 -6.97 4.44
N THR A 343 28.96 -7.17 4.01
CA THR A 343 29.57 -6.64 2.77
C THR A 343 28.73 -6.94 1.54
N GLY A 344 27.99 -5.94 1.07
CA GLY A 344 27.19 -5.97 -0.15
C GLY A 344 26.77 -4.56 -0.56
N ALA A 345 26.67 -4.31 -1.87
CA ALA A 345 26.63 -2.99 -2.49
C ALA A 345 25.54 -2.02 -1.94
N THR A 346 25.86 -0.73 -2.02
CA THR A 346 25.04 0.45 -1.69
C THR A 346 23.72 0.44 -2.46
N ILE A 347 22.56 0.53 -1.78
CA ILE A 347 21.23 0.60 -2.41
C ILE A 347 20.66 2.01 -2.24
N ASN A 348 20.45 2.75 -3.32
CA ASN A 348 19.73 4.04 -3.29
C ASN A 348 18.27 3.84 -2.84
N MET A 349 17.76 4.69 -1.93
CA MET A 349 16.37 4.60 -1.44
C MET A 349 15.32 4.81 -2.53
N ALA A 350 15.67 5.51 -3.63
CA ALA A 350 14.85 5.64 -4.82
C ALA A 350 14.52 4.27 -5.48
N VAL A 351 15.29 3.23 -5.19
CA VAL A 351 15.06 1.85 -5.70
C VAL A 351 13.77 1.24 -5.12
N PHE A 352 13.25 1.75 -4.01
CA PHE A 352 11.96 1.35 -3.45
C PHE A 352 10.76 2.07 -4.13
N HIS A 353 11.06 3.10 -4.94
CA HIS A 353 10.14 3.89 -5.75
C HIS A 353 10.36 3.67 -7.27
N ASP A 354 11.00 2.55 -7.63
CA ASP A 354 11.56 2.36 -8.96
C ASP A 354 10.52 1.87 -9.98
N ALA A 355 9.69 2.81 -10.41
CA ALA A 355 8.89 2.73 -11.63
C ALA A 355 9.74 3.15 -12.86
N ASP A 356 10.99 2.68 -12.95
CA ASP A 356 11.76 2.82 -14.18
C ASP A 356 11.04 2.09 -15.31
N GLY A 357 10.90 2.78 -16.45
CA GLY A 357 10.27 2.24 -17.64
C GLY A 357 10.99 0.95 -17.97
N GLY A 358 10.25 -0.15 -17.94
CA GLY A 358 10.89 -1.45 -17.92
C GLY A 358 11.87 -1.63 -19.07
N CYS A 359 13.02 -2.25 -18.83
CA CYS A 359 14.05 -2.45 -19.85
C CYS A 359 14.55 -3.91 -19.89
N PHE A 360 15.09 -4.28 -21.05
CA PHE A 360 15.62 -5.60 -21.37
C PHE A 360 17.11 -5.71 -21.02
N TYR A 361 17.54 -6.89 -20.55
CA TYR A 361 18.94 -7.21 -20.41
C TYR A 361 19.64 -7.35 -21.76
N GLU A 362 20.85 -6.81 -21.87
CA GLU A 362 21.59 -6.66 -23.12
C GLU A 362 21.92 -7.98 -23.85
N HIS A 363 22.00 -9.09 -23.12
CA HIS A 363 22.29 -10.42 -23.65
C HIS A 363 21.04 -11.29 -23.88
N CYS A 364 19.83 -10.78 -23.63
CA CYS A 364 18.63 -11.45 -24.11
C CYS A 364 18.55 -11.40 -25.63
N THR A 365 17.76 -12.29 -26.22
CA THR A 365 17.57 -12.41 -27.67
C THR A 365 16.24 -11.84 -28.09
N VAL A 366 16.21 -11.04 -29.16
CA VAL A 366 14.98 -10.51 -29.79
C VAL A 366 14.77 -11.22 -31.12
N ARG A 367 13.53 -11.62 -31.41
CA ARG A 367 13.17 -12.30 -32.67
C ARG A 367 12.74 -11.31 -33.75
N LEU A 368 13.32 -11.46 -34.95
CA LEU A 368 13.01 -10.68 -36.13
C LEU A 368 11.94 -11.37 -37.01
N MET A 369 11.30 -10.62 -37.90
CA MET A 369 10.28 -11.13 -38.82
C MET A 369 10.79 -12.18 -39.82
N ASN A 370 12.07 -12.13 -40.18
CA ASN A 370 12.72 -13.11 -41.04
C ASN A 370 13.02 -14.46 -40.33
N GLY A 371 12.64 -14.59 -39.05
CA GLY A 371 12.83 -15.78 -38.25
C GLY A 371 14.17 -15.87 -37.53
N THR A 372 15.13 -14.98 -37.79
CA THR A 372 16.40 -14.93 -37.06
C THR A 372 16.26 -14.21 -35.72
N THR A 373 17.28 -14.33 -34.87
CA THR A 373 17.37 -13.62 -33.60
C THR A 373 18.61 -12.73 -33.55
N LYS A 374 18.52 -11.65 -32.79
CA LYS A 374 19.65 -10.77 -32.43
C LYS A 374 19.75 -10.67 -30.92
N LEU A 375 20.92 -10.32 -30.38
CA LEU A 375 20.97 -9.86 -28.99
C LEU A 375 20.27 -8.51 -28.90
N VAL A 376 19.67 -8.24 -27.74
CA VAL A 376 19.01 -6.96 -27.42
C VAL A 376 19.93 -5.77 -27.71
N LYS A 377 21.21 -5.86 -27.35
CA LYS A 377 22.21 -4.81 -27.61
C LYS A 377 22.61 -4.61 -29.08
N ASP A 378 22.33 -5.60 -29.93
CA ASP A 378 22.70 -5.58 -31.35
C ASP A 378 21.55 -5.12 -32.26
N VAL A 379 20.38 -4.81 -31.67
CA VAL A 379 19.23 -4.24 -32.35
C VAL A 379 19.54 -2.83 -32.83
N LYS A 380 19.10 -2.50 -34.06
CA LYS A 380 19.31 -1.19 -34.68
C LYS A 380 18.01 -0.62 -35.26
N PRO A 381 17.90 0.70 -35.40
CA PRO A 381 16.84 1.31 -36.20
C PRO A 381 16.76 0.66 -37.59
N GLY A 382 15.54 0.38 -38.05
CA GLY A 382 15.26 -0.35 -39.29
C GLY A 382 15.06 -1.87 -39.12
N ASP A 383 15.41 -2.47 -37.98
CA ASP A 383 15.12 -3.88 -37.73
C ASP A 383 13.60 -4.14 -37.63
N GLN A 384 13.10 -5.16 -38.32
CA GLN A 384 11.68 -5.56 -38.28
C GLN A 384 11.43 -6.66 -37.25
N MET A 385 10.60 -6.34 -36.25
CA MET A 385 10.39 -7.17 -35.07
C MET A 385 9.18 -8.10 -35.16
N ALA A 386 9.35 -9.33 -34.70
CA ALA A 386 8.23 -10.23 -34.43
C ALA A 386 7.53 -9.82 -33.11
N PRO A 387 6.21 -10.04 -32.94
CA PRO A 387 5.36 -10.86 -33.81
C PRO A 387 4.60 -10.08 -34.89
N HIS A 388 4.53 -8.75 -34.83
CA HIS A 388 3.61 -7.94 -35.64
C HIS A 388 4.27 -7.17 -36.80
N GLY A 389 5.60 -7.27 -36.97
CA GLY A 389 6.32 -6.61 -38.06
C GLY A 389 6.59 -5.13 -37.85
N GLY A 390 6.54 -4.64 -36.61
CA GLY A 390 6.94 -3.27 -36.29
C GLY A 390 8.43 -3.05 -36.56
N MET A 391 8.76 -1.95 -37.25
CA MET A 391 10.13 -1.54 -37.52
C MET A 391 10.63 -0.68 -36.35
N VAL A 392 11.84 -0.96 -35.87
CA VAL A 392 12.48 -0.16 -34.82
C VAL A 392 12.79 1.24 -35.36
N ILE A 393 12.23 2.27 -34.72
CA ILE A 393 12.55 3.67 -35.01
C ILE A 393 13.57 4.23 -34.01
N PHE A 394 13.49 3.81 -32.74
CA PHE A 394 14.46 4.19 -31.72
C PHE A 394 14.95 2.99 -30.93
N VAL A 395 16.26 2.96 -30.68
CA VAL A 395 16.90 2.08 -29.69
C VAL A 395 17.34 2.95 -28.52
N VAL A 396 16.80 2.69 -27.34
CA VAL A 396 17.10 3.45 -26.12
C VAL A 396 18.03 2.63 -25.25
N LYS A 397 19.30 3.03 -25.17
CA LYS A 397 20.32 2.45 -24.30
C LYS A 397 20.38 3.24 -23.00
N THR A 398 19.97 2.64 -21.88
CA THR A 398 20.01 3.27 -20.56
C THR A 398 21.21 2.75 -19.78
N MET A 399 22.18 3.62 -19.52
CA MET A 399 23.41 3.29 -18.81
C MET A 399 23.15 2.95 -17.34
N CYS A 400 23.64 1.80 -16.90
CA CYS A 400 23.46 1.32 -15.53
C CYS A 400 24.46 1.98 -14.58
N GLN A 401 23.99 2.44 -13.42
CA GLN A 401 24.90 2.91 -12.37
C GLN A 401 25.71 1.73 -11.82
N ASN A 402 27.04 1.90 -11.72
CA ASN A 402 27.97 0.87 -11.24
C ASN A 402 27.97 -0.43 -12.08
N GLN A 403 27.58 -0.39 -13.36
CA GLN A 403 27.52 -1.54 -14.27
C GLN A 403 26.64 -2.69 -13.75
N LYS A 404 25.57 -2.36 -13.02
CA LYS A 404 24.64 -3.34 -12.45
C LYS A 404 23.21 -2.83 -12.52
N ALA A 405 22.26 -3.75 -12.68
CA ALA A 405 20.83 -3.48 -12.57
C ALA A 405 20.11 -4.59 -11.80
N LYS A 406 19.01 -4.22 -11.15
CA LYS A 406 18.12 -5.19 -10.50
C LYS A 406 17.11 -5.71 -11.51
N MET A 407 17.18 -7.00 -11.81
CA MET A 407 16.35 -7.64 -12.82
C MET A 407 15.82 -8.98 -12.30
N VAL A 408 14.73 -9.44 -12.87
CA VAL A 408 14.14 -10.75 -12.60
C VAL A 408 14.41 -11.69 -13.77
N ILE A 409 14.44 -12.98 -13.47
CA ILE A 409 14.51 -14.03 -14.47
C ILE A 409 13.15 -14.71 -14.47
N VAL A 410 12.50 -14.76 -15.62
CA VAL A 410 11.18 -15.38 -15.80
C VAL A 410 11.27 -16.51 -16.84
N GLU A 411 10.14 -16.97 -17.36
CA GLU A 411 10.09 -18.06 -18.33
C GLU A 411 10.99 -17.81 -19.56
N ASN A 412 11.49 -18.91 -20.14
CA ASN A 412 12.43 -18.90 -21.27
C ASN A 412 13.74 -18.13 -21.00
N ASP A 413 14.18 -18.06 -19.74
CA ASP A 413 15.38 -17.33 -19.30
C ASP A 413 15.35 -15.84 -19.68
N LEU A 414 14.16 -15.26 -19.82
CA LEU A 414 14.03 -13.82 -20.03
C LEU A 414 14.52 -13.08 -18.78
N ILE A 415 15.55 -12.26 -18.97
CA ILE A 415 16.11 -11.38 -17.94
C ILE A 415 15.63 -9.95 -18.21
N ILE A 416 14.85 -9.40 -17.28
CA ILE A 416 14.14 -8.14 -17.50
C ILE A 416 13.93 -7.39 -16.19
N THR A 417 13.73 -6.08 -16.23
CA THR A 417 13.34 -5.31 -15.03
C THR A 417 11.98 -5.77 -14.50
N ALA A 418 11.82 -5.75 -13.18
CA ALA A 418 10.67 -6.33 -12.47
C ALA A 418 9.30 -5.75 -12.86
N TRP A 419 9.27 -4.53 -13.40
CA TRP A 419 8.07 -3.76 -13.76
C TRP A 419 7.90 -3.57 -15.27
N HIS A 420 8.63 -4.32 -16.12
CA HIS A 420 8.40 -4.30 -17.56
C HIS A 420 7.22 -5.22 -17.93
N PRO A 421 6.10 -4.72 -18.46
CA PRO A 421 4.95 -5.57 -18.78
C PRO A 421 5.30 -6.66 -19.80
N ILE A 422 5.00 -7.91 -19.45
CA ILE A 422 5.15 -9.08 -20.33
C ILE A 422 3.80 -9.76 -20.51
N ARG A 423 3.61 -10.47 -21.62
CA ARG A 423 2.44 -11.30 -21.84
C ARG A 423 2.71 -12.72 -21.37
N HIS A 424 1.97 -13.15 -20.35
CA HIS A 424 2.02 -14.50 -19.80
C HIS A 424 0.60 -15.10 -19.89
N LEU A 425 0.48 -16.28 -20.50
CA LEU A 425 -0.82 -16.96 -20.71
C LEU A 425 -1.89 -16.05 -21.36
N GLY A 426 -1.48 -15.18 -22.30
CA GLY A 426 -2.37 -14.27 -23.02
C GLY A 426 -2.76 -13.00 -22.26
N GLN A 427 -2.26 -12.78 -21.04
CA GLN A 427 -2.54 -11.59 -20.24
C GLN A 427 -1.27 -10.78 -19.95
N TRP A 428 -1.41 -9.45 -19.90
CA TRP A 428 -0.34 -8.58 -19.43
C TRP A 428 -0.15 -8.73 -17.93
N ILE A 429 1.07 -9.01 -17.50
CA ILE A 429 1.46 -9.09 -16.09
C ILE A 429 2.76 -8.32 -15.85
N MET A 430 3.05 -8.03 -14.58
CA MET A 430 4.38 -7.55 -14.17
C MET A 430 5.25 -8.75 -13.80
N PRO A 431 6.48 -8.88 -14.30
CA PRO A 431 7.39 -9.97 -13.96
C PRO A 431 7.57 -10.22 -12.45
N CYS A 432 7.49 -9.17 -11.62
CA CYS A 432 7.52 -9.28 -10.17
C CYS A 432 6.36 -10.09 -9.56
N SER A 433 5.25 -10.33 -10.28
CA SER A 433 4.18 -11.21 -9.80
C SER A 433 4.53 -12.70 -9.94
N LEU A 434 5.53 -13.04 -10.75
CA LEU A 434 5.97 -14.44 -10.96
C LEU A 434 7.12 -14.84 -10.03
N VAL A 435 7.93 -13.89 -9.58
CA VAL A 435 9.13 -14.18 -8.77
C VAL A 435 9.23 -13.28 -7.55
N SER A 436 9.75 -13.85 -6.45
CA SER A 436 9.68 -13.22 -5.13
C SER A 436 10.75 -12.14 -4.89
N SER A 437 11.82 -12.07 -5.69
CA SER A 437 12.89 -11.08 -5.52
C SER A 437 13.76 -10.89 -6.77
N PRO A 438 14.13 -9.66 -7.14
CA PRO A 438 15.07 -9.39 -8.23
C PRO A 438 16.52 -9.75 -7.86
N ASN A 439 17.28 -10.17 -8.86
CA ASN A 439 18.73 -10.41 -8.80
C ASN A 439 19.51 -9.15 -9.19
N GLU A 440 20.70 -8.96 -8.61
CA GLU A 440 21.64 -7.94 -9.08
C GLU A 440 22.49 -8.54 -10.21
N ILE A 441 22.27 -8.05 -11.43
CA ILE A 441 22.89 -8.58 -12.64
C ILE A 441 23.90 -7.57 -13.15
N SER A 442 25.12 -8.03 -13.41
CA SER A 442 26.16 -7.23 -14.06
C SER A 442 25.68 -6.90 -15.48
N CYS A 443 25.55 -5.61 -15.78
CA CYS A 443 25.11 -5.13 -17.09
C CYS A 443 25.61 -3.71 -17.29
N GLU A 444 26.18 -3.44 -18.45
CA GLU A 444 26.64 -2.08 -18.77
C GLU A 444 25.44 -1.13 -18.94
N ALA A 445 24.42 -1.65 -19.63
CA ALA A 445 23.20 -0.92 -19.94
C ALA A 445 22.01 -1.89 -20.05
N VAL A 446 20.82 -1.31 -19.94
CA VAL A 446 19.55 -1.96 -20.27
C VAL A 446 18.92 -1.24 -21.46
N TYR A 447 18.12 -1.95 -22.23
CA TYR A 447 17.62 -1.45 -23.52
C TYR A 447 16.09 -1.46 -23.57
N ASN A 448 15.53 -0.54 -24.34
CA ASN A 448 14.14 -0.61 -24.79
C ASN A 448 14.05 -0.02 -26.21
N PHE A 449 12.93 -0.25 -26.89
CA PHE A 449 12.74 0.12 -28.28
C PHE A 449 11.50 1.01 -28.43
N VAL A 450 11.43 1.76 -29.52
CA VAL A 450 10.19 2.31 -30.06
C VAL A 450 10.02 1.71 -31.44
N LEU A 451 8.81 1.20 -31.73
CA LEU A 451 8.44 0.71 -33.05
C LEU A 451 7.53 1.73 -33.76
N ASP A 452 7.45 1.66 -35.08
CA ASP A 452 6.48 2.44 -35.86
C ASP A 452 5.03 1.93 -35.73
N GLN A 453 4.85 0.64 -35.44
CA GLN A 453 3.56 -0.01 -35.22
C GLN A 453 3.67 -1.27 -34.35
N GLY A 454 2.52 -1.75 -33.86
CA GLY A 454 2.39 -3.00 -33.09
C GLY A 454 2.92 -2.91 -31.65
N HIS A 455 4.05 -2.23 -31.45
CA HIS A 455 4.67 -1.91 -30.16
C HIS A 455 4.88 -3.08 -29.18
N THR A 456 4.97 -4.30 -29.70
CA THR A 456 5.39 -5.48 -28.93
C THR A 456 6.53 -6.20 -29.64
N VAL A 457 7.39 -6.85 -28.85
CA VAL A 457 8.55 -7.60 -29.31
C VAL A 457 8.62 -8.96 -28.62
N LEU A 458 9.12 -9.99 -29.30
CA LEU A 458 9.43 -11.28 -28.68
C LEU A 458 10.87 -11.28 -28.17
N VAL A 459 11.05 -11.19 -26.85
CA VAL A 459 12.36 -11.28 -26.18
C VAL A 459 12.47 -12.63 -25.46
N ASN A 460 13.45 -13.44 -25.81
CA ASN A 460 13.55 -14.84 -25.37
C ASN A 460 12.21 -15.60 -25.57
N ASN A 461 11.52 -15.36 -26.69
CA ASN A 461 10.19 -15.90 -27.00
C ASN A 461 9.04 -15.50 -26.05
N VAL A 462 9.24 -14.49 -25.20
CA VAL A 462 8.18 -13.89 -24.38
C VAL A 462 7.78 -12.55 -25.00
N GLU A 463 6.48 -12.33 -25.20
CA GLU A 463 5.98 -11.07 -25.75
C GLU A 463 6.07 -9.95 -24.70
N CYS A 464 6.80 -8.90 -25.05
CA CYS A 464 7.11 -7.76 -24.19
C CYS A 464 6.66 -6.46 -24.85
N VAL A 465 6.31 -5.46 -24.05
CA VAL A 465 5.88 -4.15 -24.57
C VAL A 465 7.07 -3.24 -24.89
N THR A 466 6.94 -2.39 -25.90
CA THR A 466 7.93 -1.35 -26.23
C THR A 466 7.44 0.04 -25.81
N LEU A 467 8.30 1.05 -25.90
CA LEU A 467 7.92 2.43 -25.61
C LEU A 467 6.96 2.99 -26.69
N GLY A 468 6.15 3.96 -26.31
CA GLY A 468 5.18 4.61 -27.20
C GLY A 468 3.94 3.77 -27.52
N HIS A 469 3.72 2.66 -26.81
CA HIS A 469 2.80 1.60 -27.23
C HIS A 469 1.30 1.93 -27.31
N GLY A 470 0.82 3.01 -26.68
CA GLY A 470 -0.58 3.43 -26.74
C GLY A 470 -1.61 2.55 -26.01
N LEU A 471 -1.28 1.28 -25.71
CA LEU A 471 -2.12 0.29 -24.99
C LEU A 471 -2.77 0.85 -23.70
N LYS A 472 -3.99 0.39 -23.42
CA LYS A 472 -4.88 0.99 -22.38
C LYS A 472 -5.24 0.03 -21.25
N GLU A 473 -4.87 -1.24 -21.36
CA GLU A 473 -5.10 -2.26 -20.34
C GLU A 473 -4.32 -1.94 -19.05
N ASP A 474 -4.89 -2.26 -17.90
CA ASP A 474 -4.46 -1.69 -16.61
C ASP A 474 -3.00 -1.96 -16.22
N VAL A 475 -2.44 -3.11 -16.60
CA VAL A 475 -1.06 -3.49 -16.28
C VAL A 475 -0.04 -2.79 -17.19
N VAL A 476 -0.37 -2.63 -18.47
CA VAL A 476 0.56 -2.12 -19.48
C VAL A 476 0.43 -0.61 -19.69
N ARG A 477 -0.71 -0.01 -19.33
CA ARG A 477 -0.96 1.42 -19.50
C ARG A 477 0.00 2.26 -18.67
N HIS A 478 0.75 3.13 -19.33
CA HIS A 478 1.63 4.10 -18.68
C HIS A 478 1.41 5.52 -19.26
N SER A 479 1.31 6.53 -18.38
CA SER A 479 0.95 7.92 -18.76
C SER A 479 2.03 8.65 -19.55
N TYR A 480 3.29 8.22 -19.42
CA TYR A 480 4.45 8.72 -20.17
C TYR A 480 4.97 7.69 -21.18
N TYR A 481 5.63 6.61 -20.72
CA TYR A 481 6.18 5.54 -21.56
C TYR A 481 5.20 4.88 -22.54
N GLY A 482 3.89 4.89 -22.27
CA GLY A 482 2.86 4.36 -23.16
C GLY A 482 2.19 5.41 -24.05
N SER A 483 2.80 6.58 -24.21
CA SER A 483 2.22 7.73 -24.94
C SER A 483 3.22 8.38 -25.89
N GLU A 484 2.72 9.20 -26.82
CA GLU A 484 3.52 10.04 -27.72
C GLU A 484 4.54 10.93 -27.00
N LYS A 485 4.36 11.21 -25.70
CA LYS A 485 5.29 12.05 -24.94
C LYS A 485 6.71 11.49 -24.94
N VAL A 486 6.87 10.18 -24.78
CA VAL A 486 8.21 9.57 -24.79
C VAL A 486 8.82 9.61 -26.19
N ILE A 487 8.00 9.47 -27.24
CA ILE A 487 8.45 9.53 -28.63
C ILE A 487 8.97 10.94 -28.95
N ASN A 488 8.23 11.99 -28.56
CA ASN A 488 8.62 13.38 -28.75
C ASN A 488 9.94 13.72 -28.03
N ASP A 489 10.11 13.24 -26.80
CA ASP A 489 11.35 13.45 -26.05
C ASP A 489 12.53 12.71 -26.68
N LEU A 490 12.32 11.48 -27.14
CA LEU A 490 13.35 10.70 -27.83
C LEU A 490 13.74 11.31 -29.19
N GLN A 491 12.78 11.82 -29.97
CA GLN A 491 13.06 12.56 -31.21
C GLN A 491 13.96 13.78 -30.95
N ARG A 492 13.66 14.55 -29.91
CA ARG A 492 14.49 15.68 -29.52
C ARG A 492 15.91 15.24 -29.13
N LEU A 493 16.03 14.20 -28.31
CA LEU A 493 17.33 13.68 -27.89
C LEU A 493 18.14 13.09 -29.06
N ASP A 494 17.49 12.44 -30.03
CA ASP A 494 18.15 11.93 -31.22
C ASP A 494 18.76 13.06 -32.06
N LEU A 495 18.03 14.17 -32.24
CA LEU A 495 18.56 15.36 -32.91
C LEU A 495 19.75 15.97 -32.17
N GLU A 496 19.75 15.93 -30.83
CA GLU A 496 20.84 16.46 -30.02
C GLU A 496 22.08 15.55 -30.01
N GLN A 497 21.89 14.23 -30.00
CA GLN A 497 22.97 13.24 -29.99
C GLN A 497 23.50 12.92 -31.40
N ASN A 498 22.67 13.14 -32.42
CA ASN A 498 22.94 12.87 -33.83
C ASN A 498 23.39 11.41 -34.10
N ASN A 499 22.66 10.45 -33.53
CA ASN A 499 23.00 9.03 -33.55
C ASN A 499 22.05 8.18 -34.42
N GLY A 500 21.20 8.80 -35.25
CA GLY A 500 20.39 8.12 -36.25
C GLY A 500 19.40 7.11 -35.67
N GLY A 501 18.76 7.46 -34.55
CA GLY A 501 17.78 6.63 -33.85
C GLY A 501 18.35 5.80 -32.69
N PHE A 502 19.67 5.84 -32.44
CA PHE A 502 20.30 5.19 -31.29
C PHE A 502 20.54 6.20 -30.16
N ILE A 503 19.73 6.15 -29.10
CA ILE A 503 19.72 7.18 -28.06
C ILE A 503 20.31 6.61 -26.77
N GLU A 504 21.39 7.22 -26.29
CA GLU A 504 21.98 6.86 -25.00
C GLU A 504 21.47 7.79 -23.90
N ILE A 505 20.93 7.22 -22.82
CA ILE A 505 20.46 7.96 -21.65
C ILE A 505 21.06 7.40 -20.37
N ASN A 506 20.97 8.18 -19.29
CA ASN A 506 21.27 7.72 -17.94
C ASN A 506 20.25 8.26 -16.95
N GLY A 507 20.27 7.76 -15.72
CA GLY A 507 19.28 8.11 -14.70
C GLY A 507 19.14 9.61 -14.39
N LYS A 508 20.12 10.46 -14.71
CA LYS A 508 20.02 11.91 -14.52
C LYS A 508 19.15 12.61 -15.56
N MET A 509 18.90 11.95 -16.70
CA MET A 509 18.06 12.48 -17.78
C MET A 509 16.57 12.20 -17.57
N LEU A 510 16.22 11.38 -16.59
CA LEU A 510 14.83 11.05 -16.25
C LEU A 510 14.19 12.18 -15.44
N VAL A 511 13.11 12.76 -15.95
CA VAL A 511 12.29 13.74 -15.23
C VAL A 511 11.17 12.99 -14.55
N ARG A 512 11.10 13.08 -13.22
CA ARG A 512 10.07 12.42 -12.41
C ARG A 512 9.07 13.43 -11.86
N ASN A 513 7.83 12.98 -11.75
CA ASN A 513 6.81 13.69 -10.98
C ASN A 513 7.20 13.65 -9.50
N ARG A 514 7.37 14.83 -8.88
CA ARG A 514 7.78 14.95 -7.47
C ARG A 514 6.78 14.31 -6.48
N LYS A 515 5.50 14.16 -6.85
CA LYS A 515 4.45 13.59 -5.99
C LYS A 515 4.27 12.09 -6.14
N THR A 516 4.60 11.52 -7.31
CA THR A 516 4.32 10.10 -7.60
C THR A 516 5.58 9.27 -7.86
N GLY A 517 6.74 9.90 -8.03
CA GLY A 517 7.99 9.24 -8.42
C GLY A 517 8.01 8.66 -9.84
N LEU A 518 6.87 8.69 -10.54
CA LEU A 518 6.74 8.20 -11.91
C LEU A 518 7.53 9.08 -12.87
N VAL A 519 8.16 8.45 -13.86
CA VAL A 519 8.81 9.18 -14.95
C VAL A 519 7.75 9.87 -15.80
N THR A 520 7.92 11.16 -16.00
CA THR A 520 7.01 12.04 -16.76
C THR A 520 7.67 12.69 -17.96
N GLY A 521 8.99 12.53 -18.14
CA GLY A 521 9.73 13.14 -19.23
C GLY A 521 11.17 12.65 -19.29
N LEU A 522 11.84 12.95 -20.40
CA LEU A 522 13.29 12.86 -20.57
C LEU A 522 13.85 14.25 -20.90
N GLN A 523 15.05 14.55 -20.42
CA GLN A 523 15.72 15.84 -20.68
C GLN A 523 17.20 15.67 -20.99
N SER A 524 17.74 16.64 -21.73
CA SER A 524 19.18 16.71 -22.04
C SER A 524 20.02 16.98 -20.80
N GLN A 525 21.22 16.41 -20.73
CA GLN A 525 22.18 16.72 -19.65
C GLN A 525 22.64 18.18 -19.65
N LYS A 526 22.60 18.87 -20.81
CA LYS A 526 23.03 20.26 -20.93
C LYS A 526 22.18 21.25 -20.11
N ILE A 527 20.98 20.86 -19.69
CA ILE A 527 20.01 21.75 -19.00
C ILE A 527 20.15 21.69 -17.47
N MET A 528 20.92 20.74 -16.91
CA MET A 528 21.04 20.56 -15.44
C MET A 528 22.00 21.54 -14.73
N ILE A 529 22.48 22.58 -15.40
CA ILE A 529 23.24 23.67 -14.76
C ILE A 529 22.34 24.91 -14.78
N GLN A 530 21.48 25.04 -13.78
CA GLN A 530 20.95 26.32 -13.28
C GLN A 530 20.34 26.14 -11.89
#